data_AF-M5RUS7-F1
#
_entry.id   AF-M5RUS7-F1
#
_cell.length_a   1.000
_cell.length_b   1.000
_cell.length_c   1.000
_cell.angle_alpha   90.00
_cell.angle_beta   90.00
_cell.angle_gamma   90.00
#
_symmetry.space_group_name_H-M   'P 1'
#
loop_
_entity.id
_entity.type
_entity.pdbx_description
1 polymer ?
#
loop_
_entity_poly.entity_id
_entity_poly.type
_entity_poly.pdbx_seq_one_letter_code
_entity_poly.pdbx_strand_id
1 'polypeptide(L)'
;MVAPDWFGWLIFLESDNSVLTYAVAAGVIAIIAFNFVHQLVSSLRQVRVASMMQFVQSVAFTLLGVGWLIRGGDLAGLILSFAVASLIAILPGGWTLAKGWKGLPRSESRFDAPSMWRRLLPYAVALWIMNLLSNLFEMSDRYMILHFTSGGEQMGQAAVGQYHSGRIFPVLLMSLASMIAGVLMPYLAADWESGRREAVVDRIRKVLAALSLVFTLGAAATLWIAPWLFANLLQNRYADGLALMPMAFVFYIWASLVM
;
A
#
# COMPACT_ATOMS: atom_id res chain seq x y z
N MET A 1 -21.18 -15.46 -15.39
CA MET A 1 -21.85 -14.29 -16.00
C MET A 1 -22.47 -13.48 -14.87
N VAL A 2 -21.75 -12.48 -14.34
CA VAL A 2 -22.27 -11.59 -13.28
C VAL A 2 -21.95 -10.17 -13.76
N ALA A 3 -23.01 -9.44 -14.15
CA ALA A 3 -23.11 -8.02 -14.52
C ALA A 3 -21.79 -7.25 -14.82
N PRO A 4 -21.09 -7.54 -15.93
CA PRO A 4 -19.90 -6.78 -16.33
C PRO A 4 -20.23 -5.31 -16.64
N ASP A 5 -21.44 -5.01 -17.13
CA ASP A 5 -21.82 -3.65 -17.56
C ASP A 5 -22.00 -2.69 -16.38
N TRP A 6 -22.62 -3.14 -15.28
CA TRP A 6 -22.78 -2.33 -14.08
C TRP A 6 -21.43 -2.09 -13.38
N PHE A 7 -20.60 -3.13 -13.29
CA PHE A 7 -19.28 -3.02 -12.66
C PHE A 7 -18.31 -2.18 -13.52
N GLY A 8 -18.38 -2.33 -14.84
CA GLY A 8 -17.67 -1.51 -15.81
C GLY A 8 -18.10 -0.04 -15.74
N TRP A 9 -19.40 0.23 -15.66
CA TRP A 9 -19.91 1.59 -15.47
C TRP A 9 -19.51 2.21 -14.12
N LEU A 10 -19.55 1.43 -13.03
CA LEU A 10 -19.16 1.91 -11.71
C LEU A 10 -17.67 2.28 -11.63
N ILE A 11 -16.81 1.53 -12.32
CA ILE A 11 -15.35 1.69 -12.23
C ILE A 11 -14.81 2.63 -13.30
N PHE A 12 -15.30 2.51 -14.54
CA PHE A 12 -14.76 3.19 -15.70
C PHE A 12 -15.71 4.25 -16.28
N LEU A 13 -16.93 4.38 -15.77
CA LEU A 13 -18.00 5.25 -16.32
C LEU A 13 -18.36 4.96 -17.79
N GLU A 14 -17.80 3.89 -18.36
CA GLU A 14 -18.02 3.40 -19.73
C GLU A 14 -18.26 1.88 -19.69
N SER A 15 -19.24 1.40 -20.46
CA SER A 15 -19.62 -0.02 -20.50
C SER A 15 -18.76 -0.87 -21.45
N ASP A 16 -17.82 -0.28 -22.18
CA ASP A 16 -17.25 -0.90 -23.40
C ASP A 16 -15.93 -1.66 -23.19
N ASN A 17 -15.31 -1.61 -22.00
CA ASN A 17 -14.04 -2.30 -21.74
C ASN A 17 -14.17 -3.52 -20.81
N SER A 18 -14.88 -4.54 -21.31
CA SER A 18 -15.12 -5.80 -20.61
C SER A 18 -13.83 -6.54 -20.24
N VAL A 19 -12.80 -6.51 -21.09
CA VAL A 19 -11.50 -7.15 -20.84
C VAL A 19 -10.80 -6.55 -19.63
N LEU A 20 -10.73 -5.22 -19.55
CA LEU A 20 -10.13 -4.53 -18.42
C LEU A 20 -10.90 -4.80 -17.12
N THR A 21 -12.23 -4.84 -17.21
CA THR A 21 -13.13 -5.14 -16.08
C THR A 21 -12.84 -6.54 -15.51
N TYR A 22 -12.72 -7.55 -16.36
CA TYR A 22 -12.36 -8.90 -15.93
C TYR A 22 -10.93 -9.00 -15.38
N ALA A 23 -9.98 -8.31 -15.99
CA ALA A 23 -8.59 -8.27 -15.52
C ALA A 23 -8.51 -7.68 -14.11
N VAL A 24 -9.22 -6.57 -13.85
CA VAL A 24 -9.32 -5.96 -12.51
C VAL A 24 -9.98 -6.91 -11.52
N ALA A 25 -11.10 -7.55 -11.89
CA ALA A 25 -11.77 -8.51 -11.01
C ALA A 25 -10.84 -9.68 -10.62
N ALA A 26 -10.11 -10.23 -11.59
CA ALA A 26 -9.12 -11.28 -11.35
C ALA A 26 -7.97 -10.79 -10.43
N GLY A 27 -7.48 -9.57 -10.67
CA GLY A 27 -6.49 -8.91 -9.82
C GLY A 27 -6.95 -8.73 -8.37
N VAL A 28 -8.20 -8.30 -8.17
CA VAL A 28 -8.81 -8.14 -6.84
C VAL A 28 -8.92 -9.48 -6.12
N ILE A 29 -9.34 -10.55 -6.79
CA ILE A 29 -9.41 -11.88 -6.18
C ILE A 29 -8.02 -12.37 -5.79
N ALA A 30 -7.03 -12.21 -6.68
CA ALA A 30 -5.65 -12.63 -6.44
C ALA A 30 -5.02 -11.88 -5.25
N ILE A 31 -5.22 -10.56 -5.15
CA ILE A 31 -4.66 -9.77 -4.05
C ILE A 31 -5.37 -10.06 -2.72
N ILE A 32 -6.68 -10.35 -2.73
CA ILE A 32 -7.41 -10.81 -1.53
C ILE A 32 -6.82 -12.12 -1.03
N ALA A 33 -6.62 -13.10 -1.92
CA ALA A 33 -6.03 -14.38 -1.56
C ALA A 33 -4.60 -14.24 -1.02
N PHE A 34 -3.77 -13.41 -1.68
CA PHE A 34 -2.42 -13.09 -1.22
C PHE A 34 -2.43 -12.44 0.17
N ASN A 35 -3.23 -11.38 0.36
CA ASN A 35 -3.32 -10.66 1.62
C ASN A 35 -3.82 -11.55 2.75
N PHE A 36 -4.77 -12.44 2.50
CA PHE A 36 -5.25 -13.39 3.50
C PHE A 36 -4.12 -14.29 4.01
N VAL A 37 -3.36 -14.92 3.10
CA VAL A 37 -2.24 -15.81 3.48
C VAL A 37 -1.13 -15.01 4.15
N HIS A 38 -0.79 -13.83 3.62
CA HIS A 38 0.22 -12.95 4.19
C HIS A 38 -0.13 -12.54 5.63
N GLN A 39 -1.36 -12.10 5.88
CA GLN A 39 -1.83 -11.72 7.22
C GLN A 39 -1.87 -12.92 8.18
N LEU A 40 -2.21 -14.12 7.67
CA LEU A 40 -2.17 -15.34 8.47
C LEU A 40 -0.73 -15.69 8.90
N VAL A 41 0.22 -15.67 7.96
CA VAL A 41 1.66 -15.90 8.25
C VAL A 41 2.21 -14.82 9.20
N SER A 42 1.82 -13.56 8.99
CA SER A 42 2.21 -12.44 9.84
C SER A 42 1.68 -12.60 11.28
N SER A 43 0.41 -13.00 11.44
CA SER A 43 -0.20 -13.23 12.77
C SER A 43 0.42 -14.42 13.50
N LEU A 44 0.92 -15.43 12.79
CA LEU A 44 1.75 -16.51 13.34
C LEU A 44 3.20 -16.10 13.64
N ARG A 45 3.52 -14.80 13.53
CA ARG A 45 4.84 -14.20 13.80
C ARG A 45 5.96 -14.73 12.90
N GLN A 46 5.61 -15.24 11.71
CA GLN A 46 6.58 -15.75 10.73
C GLN A 46 7.09 -14.64 9.80
N VAL A 47 7.71 -13.61 10.39
CA VAL A 47 8.14 -12.39 9.68
C VAL A 47 8.99 -12.69 8.44
N ARG A 48 9.91 -13.65 8.53
CA ARG A 48 10.78 -14.05 7.40
C ARG A 48 9.98 -14.58 6.20
N VAL A 49 8.92 -15.35 6.45
CA VAL A 49 8.08 -15.91 5.38
C VAL A 49 7.20 -14.82 4.80
N ALA A 50 6.63 -13.95 5.63
CA ALA A 50 5.86 -12.78 5.16
C ALA A 50 6.72 -11.88 4.26
N SER A 51 7.96 -11.56 4.66
CA SER A 51 8.90 -10.81 3.83
C SER A 51 9.26 -11.53 2.52
N MET A 52 9.45 -12.86 2.56
CA MET A 52 9.70 -13.67 1.36
C MET A 52 8.52 -13.61 0.39
N MET A 53 7.28 -13.66 0.88
CA MET A 53 6.09 -13.52 0.05
C MET A 53 6.06 -12.16 -0.66
N GLN A 54 6.28 -11.06 0.05
CA GLN A 54 6.34 -9.70 -0.54
C GLN A 54 7.47 -9.56 -1.57
N PHE A 55 8.63 -10.14 -1.28
CA PHE A 55 9.77 -10.17 -2.19
C PHE A 55 9.44 -10.92 -3.48
N VAL A 56 8.90 -12.14 -3.37
CA VAL A 56 8.50 -12.95 -4.53
C VAL A 56 7.44 -12.24 -5.36
N GLN A 57 6.43 -11.63 -4.73
CA GLN A 57 5.41 -10.85 -5.44
C GLN A 57 6.05 -9.73 -6.26
N SER A 58 6.92 -8.94 -5.64
CA SER A 58 7.54 -7.76 -6.25
C SER A 58 8.45 -8.12 -7.42
N VAL A 59 9.30 -9.14 -7.23
CA VAL A 59 10.23 -9.64 -8.27
C VAL A 59 9.45 -10.29 -9.40
N ALA A 60 8.49 -11.17 -9.10
CA ALA A 60 7.68 -11.83 -10.12
C ALA A 60 6.88 -10.82 -10.94
N PHE A 61 6.26 -9.82 -10.28
CA PHE A 61 5.52 -8.78 -10.98
C PHE A 61 6.43 -7.96 -11.89
N THR A 62 7.62 -7.61 -11.43
CA THR A 62 8.59 -6.86 -12.24
C THR A 62 9.00 -7.65 -13.48
N LEU A 63 9.37 -8.93 -13.32
CA LEU A 63 9.79 -9.78 -14.44
C LEU A 63 8.66 -10.01 -15.44
N LEU A 64 7.45 -10.34 -14.96
CA LEU A 64 6.29 -10.59 -15.81
C LEU A 64 5.81 -9.30 -16.49
N GLY A 65 5.69 -8.20 -15.74
CA GLY A 65 5.22 -6.91 -16.24
C GLY A 65 6.17 -6.29 -17.27
N VAL A 66 7.48 -6.27 -16.98
CA VAL A 66 8.48 -5.80 -17.95
C VAL A 66 8.51 -6.70 -19.18
N GLY A 67 8.48 -8.02 -19.00
CA GLY A 67 8.44 -8.97 -20.10
C GLY A 67 7.18 -8.86 -20.96
N TRP A 68 6.05 -8.41 -20.39
CA TRP A 68 4.82 -8.11 -21.11
C TRP A 68 4.95 -6.80 -21.91
N LEU A 69 5.41 -5.73 -21.27
CA LEU A 69 5.54 -4.41 -21.90
C LEU A 69 6.56 -4.41 -23.05
N ILE A 70 7.67 -5.15 -22.94
CA ILE A 70 8.66 -5.27 -24.02
C ILE A 70 8.05 -5.89 -25.28
N ARG A 71 7.03 -6.74 -25.15
CA ARG A 71 6.33 -7.36 -26.29
C ARG A 71 5.23 -6.47 -26.88
N GLY A 72 5.14 -5.20 -26.47
CA GLY A 72 4.06 -4.30 -26.87
C GLY A 72 2.74 -4.59 -26.15
N GLY A 73 2.81 -5.20 -24.96
CA GLY A 73 1.64 -5.56 -24.18
C GLY A 73 0.84 -4.36 -23.68
N ASP A 74 -0.46 -4.57 -23.50
CA ASP A 74 -1.42 -3.57 -23.05
C ASP A 74 -1.57 -3.51 -21.51
N LEU A 75 -2.41 -2.58 -21.04
CA LEU A 75 -2.70 -2.39 -19.61
C LEU A 75 -3.37 -3.61 -18.97
N ALA A 76 -4.28 -4.29 -19.69
CA ALA A 76 -4.98 -5.44 -19.16
C ALA A 76 -4.02 -6.59 -18.85
N GLY A 77 -3.06 -6.88 -19.73
CA GLY A 77 -2.05 -7.90 -19.46
C GLY A 77 -1.06 -7.51 -18.36
N LEU A 78 -0.82 -6.21 -18.12
CA LEU A 78 -0.05 -5.75 -16.95
C LEU A 78 -0.79 -6.06 -15.64
N ILE A 79 -2.10 -5.84 -15.58
CA ILE A 79 -2.94 -6.19 -14.42
C ILE A 79 -2.96 -7.71 -14.20
N LEU A 80 -3.07 -8.51 -15.26
CA LEU A 80 -3.01 -9.97 -15.16
C LEU A 80 -1.63 -10.45 -14.69
N SER A 81 -0.54 -9.80 -15.13
CA SER A 81 0.81 -10.09 -14.65
C SER A 81 0.93 -9.85 -13.14
N PHE A 82 0.32 -8.78 -12.62
CA PHE A 82 0.22 -8.53 -11.19
C PHE A 82 -0.59 -9.60 -10.45
N ALA A 83 -1.72 -10.03 -11.03
CA ALA A 83 -2.55 -11.09 -10.46
C ALA A 83 -1.79 -12.41 -10.35
N VAL A 84 -1.10 -12.81 -11.42
CA VAL A 84 -0.27 -14.03 -11.45
C VAL A 84 0.88 -13.94 -10.44
N ALA A 85 1.58 -12.81 -10.38
CA ALA A 85 2.65 -12.60 -9.41
C ALA A 85 2.15 -12.73 -7.97
N SER A 86 0.98 -12.19 -7.67
CA SER A 86 0.34 -12.29 -6.35
C SER A 86 0.00 -13.75 -5.99
N LEU A 87 -0.48 -14.55 -6.97
CA LEU A 87 -0.74 -15.97 -6.74
C LEU A 87 0.54 -16.80 -6.54
N ILE A 88 1.60 -16.53 -7.32
CA ILE A 88 2.91 -17.19 -7.13
C ILE A 88 3.46 -16.88 -5.74
N ALA A 89 3.30 -15.64 -5.28
CA ALA A 89 3.77 -15.20 -3.98
C ALA A 89 3.05 -15.85 -2.78
N ILE A 90 1.93 -16.53 -3.01
CA ILE A 90 1.26 -17.33 -1.97
C ILE A 90 2.09 -18.58 -1.61
N LEU A 91 2.87 -19.12 -2.55
CA LEU A 91 3.53 -20.44 -2.41
C LEU A 91 4.38 -20.58 -1.13
N PRO A 92 5.27 -19.63 -0.76
CA PRO A 92 6.07 -19.75 0.47
C PRO A 92 5.21 -19.80 1.73
N GLY A 93 4.17 -18.96 1.79
CA GLY A 93 3.23 -18.91 2.92
C GLY A 93 2.38 -20.16 3.01
N GLY A 94 1.77 -20.58 1.90
CA GLY A 94 0.96 -21.79 1.82
C GLY A 94 1.74 -23.05 2.18
N TRP A 95 2.99 -23.17 1.70
CA TRP A 95 3.86 -24.29 2.06
C TRP A 95 4.19 -24.34 3.55
N THR A 96 4.51 -23.19 4.15
CA THR A 96 4.82 -23.12 5.58
C THR A 96 3.61 -23.44 6.44
N LEU A 97 2.42 -22.93 6.07
CA LEU A 97 1.16 -23.24 6.74
C LEU A 97 0.80 -24.72 6.63
N ALA A 98 0.93 -25.31 5.44
CA ALA A 98 0.65 -26.74 5.23
C ALA A 98 1.59 -27.64 6.06
N LYS A 99 2.88 -27.29 6.15
CA LYS A 99 3.85 -28.02 6.96
C LYS A 99 3.59 -27.86 8.47
N GLY A 100 3.23 -26.64 8.90
CA GLY A 100 2.93 -26.33 10.31
C GLY A 100 1.58 -26.82 10.81
N TRP A 101 0.66 -27.15 9.90
CA TRP A 101 -0.74 -27.47 10.22
C TRP A 101 -0.90 -28.60 11.25
N LYS A 102 -0.04 -29.62 11.17
CA LYS A 102 -0.09 -30.78 12.09
C LYS A 102 0.34 -30.46 13.51
N GLY A 103 1.11 -29.39 13.71
CA GLY A 103 1.61 -28.96 15.02
C GLY A 103 0.69 -27.97 15.75
N LEU A 104 -0.40 -27.53 15.11
CA LEU A 104 -1.32 -26.59 15.74
C LEU A 104 -2.17 -27.30 16.80
N PRO A 105 -2.33 -26.71 18.00
CA PRO A 105 -3.19 -27.26 19.03
C PRO A 105 -4.62 -27.36 18.52
N ARG A 106 -5.24 -28.54 18.64
CA ARG A 106 -6.64 -28.73 18.31
C ARG A 106 -7.49 -28.15 19.42
N SER A 107 -8.36 -27.20 19.08
CA SER A 107 -9.35 -26.68 20.02
C SER A 107 -10.31 -27.81 20.41
N GLU A 108 -10.45 -28.06 21.70
CA GLU A 108 -11.46 -28.99 22.24
C GLU A 108 -12.86 -28.37 22.24
N SER A 109 -12.93 -27.02 22.27
CA SER A 109 -14.19 -26.28 22.18
C SER A 109 -14.62 -26.07 20.73
N ARG A 110 -15.94 -26.11 20.50
CA ARG A 110 -16.54 -25.77 19.21
C ARG A 110 -16.26 -24.31 18.86
N PHE A 111 -15.97 -24.06 17.59
CA PHE A 111 -15.77 -22.71 17.06
C PHE A 111 -17.06 -21.89 17.18
N ASP A 112 -17.03 -20.84 17.99
CA ASP A 112 -18.15 -19.91 18.18
C ASP A 112 -17.95 -18.67 17.30
N ALA A 113 -18.37 -18.77 16.04
CA ALA A 113 -18.22 -17.69 15.07
C ALA A 113 -18.88 -16.37 15.52
N PRO A 114 -20.11 -16.34 16.06
CA PRO A 114 -20.78 -15.11 16.47
C PRO A 114 -19.99 -14.26 17.48
N SER A 115 -19.39 -14.88 18.51
CA SER A 115 -18.61 -14.12 19.50
C SER A 115 -17.31 -13.57 18.90
N MET A 116 -16.66 -14.32 18.00
CA MET A 116 -15.50 -13.84 17.26
C MET A 116 -15.86 -12.63 16.38
N TRP A 117 -16.92 -12.72 15.58
CA TRP A 117 -17.37 -11.62 14.73
C TRP A 117 -17.73 -10.37 15.54
N ARG A 118 -18.44 -10.53 16.66
CA ARG A 118 -18.80 -9.40 17.54
C ARG A 118 -17.58 -8.67 18.10
N ARG A 119 -16.44 -9.36 18.27
CA ARG A 119 -15.19 -8.77 18.76
C ARG A 119 -14.34 -8.18 17.62
N LEU A 120 -14.25 -8.86 16.48
CA LEU A 120 -13.38 -8.45 15.37
C LEU A 120 -14.01 -7.40 14.46
N LEU A 121 -15.32 -7.48 14.20
CA LEU A 121 -16.00 -6.65 13.23
C LEU A 121 -15.89 -5.14 13.55
N PRO A 122 -16.05 -4.65 14.79
CA PRO A 122 -15.92 -3.23 15.07
C PRO A 122 -14.53 -2.69 14.72
N TYR A 123 -13.48 -3.45 15.03
CA TYR A 123 -12.11 -3.09 14.71
C TYR A 123 -11.84 -3.14 13.19
N ALA A 124 -12.29 -4.20 12.52
CA ALA A 124 -12.16 -4.34 11.07
C ALA A 124 -12.90 -3.22 10.32
N VAL A 125 -14.12 -2.87 10.75
CA VAL A 125 -14.92 -1.78 10.17
C VAL A 125 -14.21 -0.44 10.35
N ALA A 126 -13.67 -0.14 11.53
CA ALA A 126 -12.92 1.09 11.76
C ALA A 126 -11.70 1.18 10.83
N LEU A 127 -10.93 0.09 10.69
CA LEU A 127 -9.80 0.03 9.76
C LEU A 127 -10.23 0.17 8.30
N TRP A 128 -11.33 -0.45 7.88
CA TRP A 128 -11.84 -0.30 6.52
C TRP A 128 -12.33 1.11 6.25
N ILE A 129 -13.00 1.76 7.21
CA ILE A 129 -13.42 3.16 7.07
C ILE A 129 -12.21 4.07 6.95
N MET A 130 -11.18 3.91 7.79
CA MET A 130 -9.94 4.69 7.66
C MET A 130 -9.29 4.48 6.29
N ASN A 131 -9.15 3.23 5.84
CA ASN A 131 -8.60 2.94 4.52
C ASN A 131 -9.46 3.52 3.39
N LEU A 132 -10.78 3.42 3.47
CA LEU A 132 -11.71 3.98 2.49
C LEU A 132 -11.58 5.49 2.42
N LEU A 133 -11.54 6.17 3.57
CA LEU A 133 -11.36 7.62 3.64
C LEU A 133 -10.02 8.03 3.04
N SER A 134 -8.92 7.36 3.38
CA SER A 134 -7.60 7.63 2.79
C SER A 134 -7.60 7.47 1.27
N ASN A 135 -8.18 6.39 0.75
CA ASN A 135 -8.28 6.17 -0.69
C ASN A 135 -9.21 7.21 -1.36
N LEU A 136 -10.30 7.60 -0.69
CA LEU A 136 -11.23 8.60 -1.21
C LEU A 136 -10.60 9.99 -1.28
N PHE A 137 -9.80 10.38 -0.28
CA PHE A 137 -9.04 11.63 -0.33
C PHE A 137 -8.02 11.61 -1.46
N GLU A 138 -7.27 10.51 -1.62
CA GLU A 138 -6.32 10.40 -2.73
C GLU A 138 -7.00 10.43 -4.11
N MET A 139 -8.17 9.81 -4.23
CA MET A 139 -8.98 9.86 -5.44
C MET A 139 -9.52 11.28 -5.68
N SER A 140 -10.01 11.94 -4.63
CA SER A 140 -10.52 13.32 -4.69
C SER A 140 -9.46 14.28 -5.19
N ASP A 141 -8.22 14.19 -4.68
CA ASP A 141 -7.10 15.04 -5.14
C ASP A 141 -6.89 14.91 -6.66
N ARG A 142 -6.86 13.69 -7.18
CA ARG A 142 -6.70 13.44 -8.62
C ARG A 142 -7.89 13.95 -9.43
N TYR A 143 -9.11 13.72 -8.94
CA TYR A 143 -10.33 14.22 -9.59
C TYR A 143 -10.39 15.74 -9.64
N MET A 144 -10.00 16.40 -8.54
CA MET A 144 -9.90 17.85 -8.48
C MET A 144 -8.89 18.38 -9.50
N ILE A 145 -7.70 17.78 -9.60
CA ILE A 145 -6.70 18.18 -10.60
C ILE A 145 -7.26 18.02 -12.01
N LEU A 146 -7.90 16.90 -12.33
CA LEU A 146 -8.43 16.64 -13.68
C LEU A 146 -9.56 17.61 -14.08
N HIS A 147 -10.43 18.03 -13.14
CA HIS A 147 -11.59 18.86 -13.46
C HIS A 147 -11.37 20.36 -13.25
N PHE A 148 -10.46 20.75 -12.36
CA PHE A 148 -10.18 22.17 -12.08
C PHE A 148 -8.96 22.71 -12.83
N THR A 149 -8.15 21.85 -13.49
CA THR A 149 -7.10 22.33 -14.39
C THR A 149 -7.73 22.86 -15.68
N SER A 150 -7.51 24.15 -15.94
CA SER A 150 -7.98 24.79 -17.17
C SER A 150 -7.18 24.29 -18.37
N GLY A 151 -7.89 23.93 -19.45
CA GLY A 151 -7.32 23.63 -20.76
C GLY A 151 -7.23 22.15 -21.16
N GLY A 152 -8.19 21.35 -20.68
CA GLY A 152 -8.56 20.07 -21.28
C GLY A 152 -7.85 18.85 -20.69
N GLU A 153 -8.28 17.67 -21.13
CA GLU A 153 -7.87 16.38 -20.57
C GLU A 153 -6.36 16.17 -20.60
N GLN A 154 -5.69 16.55 -21.69
CA GLN A 154 -4.25 16.34 -21.84
C GLN A 154 -3.44 17.15 -20.80
N MET A 155 -3.82 18.40 -20.52
CA MET A 155 -3.18 19.20 -19.49
C MET A 155 -3.54 18.74 -18.09
N GLY A 156 -4.78 18.31 -17.86
CA GLY A 156 -5.19 17.67 -16.61
C GLY A 156 -4.34 16.43 -16.29
N GLN A 157 -4.16 15.54 -17.27
CA GLN A 157 -3.33 14.33 -17.11
C GLN A 157 -1.86 14.67 -16.89
N ALA A 158 -1.33 15.69 -17.58
CA ALA A 158 0.03 16.17 -17.34
C ALA A 158 0.19 16.71 -15.91
N ALA A 159 -0.78 17.48 -15.41
CA ALA A 159 -0.80 18.01 -14.05
C ALA A 159 -0.89 16.90 -12.99
N VAL A 160 -1.64 15.84 -13.24
CA VAL A 160 -1.64 14.63 -12.38
C VAL A 160 -0.24 14.00 -12.34
N GLY A 161 0.46 13.94 -13.48
CA GLY A 161 1.85 13.51 -13.55
C GLY A 161 2.80 14.38 -12.70
N GLN A 162 2.64 15.71 -12.76
CA GLN A 162 3.40 16.65 -11.93
C GLN A 162 3.15 16.41 -10.44
N TYR A 163 1.89 16.27 -10.04
CA TYR A 163 1.48 16.03 -8.67
C TYR A 163 2.06 14.72 -8.12
N HIS A 164 2.04 13.64 -8.90
CA HIS A 164 2.65 12.37 -8.50
C HIS A 164 4.18 12.45 -8.39
N SER A 165 4.84 13.13 -9.34
CA SER A 165 6.29 13.34 -9.31
C SER A 165 6.74 14.05 -8.02
N GLY A 166 6.06 15.12 -7.63
CA GLY A 166 6.36 15.87 -6.41
C GLY A 166 6.22 15.06 -5.11
N ARG A 167 5.47 13.94 -5.17
CA ARG A 167 5.21 13.04 -4.03
C ARG A 167 6.14 11.83 -3.95
N ILE A 168 6.96 11.55 -4.97
CA ILE A 168 7.81 10.34 -5.02
C ILE A 168 8.68 10.21 -3.76
N PHE A 169 9.46 11.24 -3.44
CA PHE A 169 10.36 11.21 -2.27
C PHE A 169 9.61 11.26 -0.94
N PRO A 170 8.59 12.13 -0.73
CA PRO A 170 7.76 12.09 0.46
C PRO A 170 7.12 10.72 0.75
N VAL A 171 6.63 10.02 -0.27
CA VAL A 171 6.03 8.68 -0.14
C VAL A 171 7.06 7.63 0.32
N LEU A 172 8.33 7.78 -0.06
CA LEU A 172 9.39 6.89 0.42
C LEU A 172 9.62 7.05 1.93
N LEU A 173 9.59 8.29 2.46
CA LEU A 173 9.67 8.52 3.91
C LEU A 173 8.48 7.90 4.63
N MET A 174 7.28 8.03 4.08
CA MET A 174 6.08 7.40 4.62
C MET A 174 6.23 5.87 4.67
N SER A 175 6.77 5.26 3.60
CA SER A 175 7.01 3.82 3.54
C SER A 175 8.02 3.36 4.60
N LEU A 176 9.07 4.15 4.83
CA LEU A 176 10.05 3.91 5.90
C LEU A 176 9.39 3.99 7.28
N ALA A 177 8.50 4.97 7.50
CA ALA A 177 7.74 5.10 8.73
C ALA A 177 6.85 3.89 8.98
N SER A 178 6.09 3.46 7.98
CA SER A 178 5.23 2.27 8.06
C SER A 178 6.03 1.00 8.37
N MET A 179 7.24 0.86 7.81
CA MET A 179 8.13 -0.25 8.12
C MET A 179 8.57 -0.23 9.59
N ILE A 180 8.97 0.94 10.10
CA ILE A 180 9.38 1.11 11.50
C ILE A 180 8.21 0.82 12.44
N ALA A 181 7.02 1.32 12.14
CA ALA A 181 5.80 1.04 12.90
C ALA A 181 5.50 -0.47 12.92
N GLY A 182 5.56 -1.15 11.77
CA GLY A 182 5.35 -2.58 11.65
C GLY A 182 6.34 -3.42 12.47
N VAL A 183 7.59 -2.97 12.60
CA VAL A 183 8.61 -3.63 13.44
C VAL A 183 8.39 -3.34 14.92
N LEU A 184 8.03 -2.11 15.30
CA LEU A 184 7.92 -1.70 16.70
C LEU A 184 6.64 -2.20 17.38
N MET A 185 5.52 -2.23 16.65
CA MET A 185 4.20 -2.49 17.21
C MET A 185 4.10 -3.83 17.99
N PRO A 186 4.66 -4.96 17.53
CA PRO A 186 4.66 -6.21 18.29
C PRO A 186 5.39 -6.11 19.65
N TYR A 187 6.50 -5.37 19.71
CA TYR A 187 7.24 -5.18 20.96
C TYR A 187 6.48 -4.27 21.92
N LEU A 188 5.91 -3.18 21.41
CA LEU A 188 5.09 -2.27 22.22
C LEU A 188 3.84 -2.98 22.77
N ALA A 189 3.19 -3.82 21.96
CA ALA A 189 2.04 -4.61 22.39
C ALA A 189 2.42 -5.60 23.51
N ALA A 190 3.54 -6.33 23.36
CA ALA A 190 4.03 -7.25 24.39
C ALA A 190 4.38 -6.52 25.70
N ASP A 191 5.04 -5.37 25.62
CA ASP A 191 5.35 -4.54 26.80
C ASP A 191 4.07 -4.01 27.47
N TRP A 192 3.08 -3.59 26.68
CA TRP A 192 1.79 -3.12 27.16
C TRP A 192 1.00 -4.20 27.89
N GLU A 193 0.92 -5.40 27.32
CA GLU A 193 0.25 -6.57 27.91
C GLU A 193 0.93 -7.03 29.20
N SER A 194 2.25 -6.85 29.30
CA SER A 194 3.02 -7.15 30.53
C SER A 194 2.88 -6.12 31.65
N GLY A 195 2.04 -5.07 31.46
CA GLY A 195 1.79 -4.03 32.46
C GLY A 195 2.80 -2.88 32.45
N ARG A 196 3.82 -2.88 31.58
CA ARG A 196 4.86 -1.84 31.49
C ARG A 196 4.40 -0.60 30.70
N ARG A 197 3.22 -0.05 31.03
CA ARG A 197 2.58 1.02 30.24
C ARG A 197 3.41 2.30 30.17
N GLU A 198 4.06 2.70 31.26
CA GLU A 198 4.90 3.91 31.30
C GLU A 198 6.11 3.77 30.35
N ALA A 199 6.76 2.60 30.35
CA ALA A 199 7.87 2.32 29.45
C ALA A 199 7.45 2.35 27.97
N VAL A 200 6.23 1.89 27.65
CA VAL A 200 5.65 1.98 26.30
C VAL A 200 5.48 3.44 25.89
N VAL A 201 4.89 4.28 26.75
CA VAL A 201 4.70 5.71 26.48
C VAL A 201 6.03 6.43 26.26
N ASP A 202 7.02 6.17 27.12
CA ASP A 202 8.35 6.76 27.00
C ASP A 202 9.06 6.32 25.71
N ARG A 203 8.93 5.04 25.33
CA ARG A 203 9.50 4.51 24.09
C ARG A 203 8.84 5.14 22.87
N ILE A 204 7.51 5.24 22.85
CA ILE A 204 6.77 5.91 21.77
C ILE A 204 7.21 7.36 21.64
N ARG A 205 7.31 8.11 22.75
CA ARG A 205 7.77 9.50 22.73
C ARG A 205 9.16 9.65 22.14
N LYS A 206 10.10 8.79 22.54
CA LYS A 206 11.49 8.80 22.02
C LYS A 206 11.52 8.48 20.53
N VAL A 207 10.74 7.49 20.10
CA VAL A 207 10.62 7.11 18.68
C VAL A 207 10.03 8.25 17.86
N LEU A 208 8.92 8.85 18.31
CA LEU A 208 8.28 9.97 17.61
C LEU A 208 9.22 11.17 17.50
N ALA A 209 9.97 11.51 18.56
CA ALA A 209 10.95 12.58 18.53
C ALA A 209 12.10 12.28 17.55
N ALA A 210 12.63 11.05 17.58
CA ALA A 210 13.68 10.62 16.66
C ALA A 210 13.20 10.63 15.20
N LEU A 211 12.01 10.10 14.91
CA LEU A 211 11.42 10.10 13.57
C LEU A 211 11.16 11.51 13.07
N SER A 212 10.59 12.37 13.92
CA SER A 212 10.37 13.79 13.59
C SER A 212 11.68 14.47 13.17
N LEU A 213 12.75 14.26 13.93
CA LEU A 213 14.07 14.82 13.62
C LEU A 213 14.63 14.25 12.31
N VAL A 214 14.65 12.92 12.17
CA VAL A 214 15.20 12.24 10.98
C VAL A 214 14.44 12.63 9.72
N PHE A 215 13.11 12.69 9.77
CA PHE A 215 12.31 13.02 8.60
C PHE A 215 12.38 14.51 8.25
N THR A 216 12.47 15.40 9.24
CA THR A 216 12.68 16.83 9.00
C THR A 216 14.04 17.07 8.34
N LEU A 217 15.10 16.45 8.86
CA LEU A 217 16.45 16.55 8.27
C LEU A 217 16.51 15.89 6.89
N GLY A 218 15.89 14.72 6.73
CA GLY A 218 15.80 14.02 5.45
C GLY A 218 15.05 14.81 4.39
N ALA A 219 13.96 15.47 4.76
CA ALA A 219 13.22 16.36 3.87
C ALA A 219 14.04 17.60 3.48
N ALA A 220 14.72 18.25 4.44
CA ALA A 220 15.59 19.39 4.16
C ALA A 220 16.73 19.01 3.20
N ALA A 221 17.40 17.88 3.44
CA ALA A 221 18.44 17.35 2.57
C ALA A 221 17.89 17.00 1.17
N THR A 222 16.70 16.40 1.10
CA THR A 222 16.08 16.06 -0.19
C THR A 222 15.70 17.30 -0.97
N LEU A 223 15.10 18.30 -0.33
CA LEU A 223 14.76 19.59 -0.97
C LEU A 223 16.00 20.31 -1.50
N TRP A 224 17.14 20.19 -0.79
CA TRP A 224 18.41 20.74 -1.25
C TRP A 224 18.93 20.05 -2.53
N ILE A 225 18.75 18.74 -2.65
CA ILE A 225 19.19 17.94 -3.81
C ILE A 225 18.12 17.90 -4.93
N ALA A 226 16.87 18.24 -4.62
CA ALA A 226 15.73 18.10 -5.52
C ALA A 226 15.89 18.81 -6.88
N PRO A 227 16.44 20.04 -6.97
CA PRO A 227 16.67 20.68 -8.27
C PRO A 227 17.60 19.86 -9.18
N TRP A 228 18.65 19.26 -8.61
CA TRP A 228 19.57 18.40 -9.34
C TRP A 228 18.90 17.10 -9.80
N LEU A 229 18.10 16.48 -8.93
CA LEU A 229 17.33 15.27 -9.27
C LEU A 229 16.32 15.55 -10.39
N PHE A 230 15.58 16.65 -10.31
CA PHE A 230 14.57 16.99 -11.32
C PHE A 230 15.20 17.35 -12.66
N ALA A 231 16.35 18.04 -12.65
CA ALA A 231 17.07 18.37 -13.86
C ALA A 231 17.70 17.16 -14.54
N ASN A 232 18.39 16.29 -13.79
CA ASN A 232 19.20 15.21 -14.37
C ASN A 232 18.44 13.88 -14.47
N LEU A 233 17.75 13.48 -13.40
CA LEU A 233 17.05 12.19 -13.35
C LEU A 233 15.73 12.25 -14.12
N LEU A 234 14.99 13.36 -13.97
CA LEU A 234 13.67 13.55 -14.56
C LEU A 234 13.68 14.43 -15.82
N GLN A 235 14.86 14.84 -16.29
CA GLN A 235 15.06 15.62 -17.52
C GLN A 235 14.19 16.89 -17.60
N ASN A 236 13.95 17.57 -16.46
CA ASN A 236 13.09 18.74 -16.34
C ASN A 236 11.63 18.55 -16.80
N ARG A 237 11.17 17.30 -16.94
CA ARG A 237 9.77 17.01 -17.34
C ARG A 237 8.76 17.40 -16.26
N TYR A 238 9.22 17.57 -15.02
CA TYR A 238 8.34 17.75 -13.86
C TYR A 238 8.59 19.01 -13.02
N ALA A 239 8.79 20.17 -13.66
CA ALA A 239 9.11 21.41 -12.95
C ALA A 239 8.06 21.83 -11.90
N ASP A 240 6.77 21.68 -12.19
CA ASP A 240 5.70 22.02 -11.25
C ASP A 240 5.66 21.07 -10.05
N GLY A 241 6.03 19.80 -10.26
CA GLY A 241 6.20 18.83 -9.18
C GLY A 241 7.27 19.23 -8.17
N LEU A 242 8.34 19.91 -8.61
CA LEU A 242 9.38 20.44 -7.72
C LEU A 242 8.82 21.56 -6.81
N ALA A 243 7.97 22.43 -7.35
CA ALA A 243 7.35 23.51 -6.58
C ALA A 243 6.37 23.00 -5.52
N LEU A 244 5.71 21.86 -5.78
CA LEU A 244 4.77 21.22 -4.86
C LEU A 244 5.46 20.42 -3.74
N MET A 245 6.70 19.98 -3.96
CA MET A 245 7.42 19.06 -3.08
C MET A 245 7.55 19.52 -1.62
N PRO A 246 7.81 20.80 -1.28
CA PRO A 246 7.89 21.24 0.11
C PRO A 246 6.59 21.01 0.88
N MET A 247 5.44 21.33 0.27
CA MET A 247 4.13 21.09 0.89
C MET A 247 3.86 19.59 1.06
N ALA A 248 4.23 18.79 0.07
CA ALA A 248 4.13 17.33 0.16
C ALA A 248 4.96 16.81 1.35
N PHE A 249 6.20 17.24 1.53
CA PHE A 249 7.01 16.82 2.68
C PHE A 249 6.34 17.16 4.02
N VAL A 250 5.80 18.36 4.18
CA VAL A 250 5.08 18.72 5.41
C VAL A 250 3.93 17.74 5.65
N PHE A 251 3.06 17.53 4.66
CA PHE A 251 1.93 16.61 4.79
C PHE A 251 2.37 15.19 5.16
N TYR A 252 3.36 14.65 4.45
CA TYR A 252 3.80 13.26 4.64
C TYR A 252 4.55 13.05 5.95
N ILE A 253 5.33 14.02 6.42
CA ILE A 253 5.96 13.96 7.75
C ILE A 253 4.87 13.90 8.82
N TRP A 254 3.86 14.77 8.75
CA TRP A 254 2.75 14.75 9.70
C TRP A 254 1.97 13.43 9.63
N ALA A 255 1.63 12.96 8.43
CA ALA A 255 0.94 11.68 8.23
C ALA A 255 1.74 10.51 8.81
N SER A 256 3.06 10.52 8.67
CA SER A 256 3.94 9.47 9.16
C SER A 256 4.05 9.39 10.68
N LEU A 257 3.77 10.48 11.39
CA LEU A 257 3.79 10.54 12.85
C LEU A 257 2.47 10.09 13.48
N VAL A 258 1.39 10.07 12.69
CA VAL A 258 0.05 9.61 13.13
C VAL A 258 -0.11 8.10 12.97
N MET A 259 0.67 7.47 12.09
CA MET A 259 0.74 6.01 11.91
C MET A 259 1.43 5.30 13.08
#